data_AF-A0A935XZS1-F1
#
_entry.id   AF-A0A935XZS1-F1
#
_cell.length_a   1.000
_cell.length_b   1.000
_cell.length_c   1.000
_cell.angle_alpha   90.00
_cell.angle_beta   90.00
_cell.angle_gamma   90.00
#
_symmetry.space_group_name_H-M   'P 1'
#
loop_
_entity.id
_entity.type
_entity.pdbx_description
1 polymer ?
#
loop_
_entity_poly.entity_id
_entity_poly.type
_entity_poly.pdbx_seq_one_letter_code
_entity_poly.pdbx_strand_id
1 'polypeptide(L)'
;MAELEIDDMISMLLETDECAKFLCRKLWIYFVYYDITPDIESNVIEPLAEIFRKNYDIKEVLRALFTSDYFFKSENFGCMLKSPTDFTIGMLRTFQLPIPKPDDAVHSDLAYVNFSQIRNYVIKGGFDVGDPPNVAGWPAYYQAPVFHECWLDTTTYPERKNFFEAVGKSGLNSGNSVFLDANKNQKLTIDYVSFVKQFAHPEDPNELINEAIELLFGVSISDAVKSQIKTTYLLLGQSSDYYWTDAYQIFIGDPSTSDPEAKRVPSMLQDLFIYLQSAAEYHLC
;
A
#
# COMPACT_ATOMS: atom_id res chain seq x y z
N MET A 1 29.42 -31.41 24.08
CA MET A 1 29.24 -32.50 23.10
C MET A 1 28.09 -32.15 22.17
N ALA A 2 26.84 -32.01 22.66
CA ALA A 2 25.72 -31.54 21.85
C ALA A 2 25.91 -30.13 21.23
N GLU A 3 26.53 -29.20 21.95
CA GLU A 3 26.80 -27.84 21.44
C GLU A 3 27.81 -27.85 20.28
N LEU A 4 28.88 -28.66 20.38
CA LEU A 4 29.87 -28.85 19.31
C LEU A 4 29.25 -29.50 18.06
N GLU A 5 28.39 -30.50 18.24
CA GLU A 5 27.70 -31.15 17.12
C GLU A 5 26.75 -30.18 16.39
N ILE A 6 26.12 -29.25 17.12
CA ILE A 6 25.26 -28.21 16.54
C ILE A 6 26.11 -27.18 15.78
N ASP A 7 27.21 -26.72 16.35
CA ASP A 7 28.11 -25.75 15.70
C ASP A 7 28.75 -26.33 14.43
N ASP A 8 29.16 -27.60 14.46
CA ASP A 8 29.68 -28.32 13.29
C ASP A 8 28.59 -28.47 12.21
N MET A 9 27.36 -28.80 12.60
CA MET A 9 26.23 -28.88 11.68
C MET A 9 25.92 -27.52 11.02
N ILE A 10 25.90 -26.44 11.80
CA ILE A 10 25.69 -25.09 11.28
C ILE A 10 26.82 -24.70 10.33
N SER A 11 28.06 -25.01 10.69
CA SER A 11 29.23 -24.70 9.85
C SER A 11 29.13 -25.42 8.50
N MET A 12 28.81 -26.71 8.48
CA MET A 12 28.59 -27.47 7.24
C MET A 12 27.47 -26.89 6.36
N LEU A 13 26.36 -26.43 6.98
CA LEU A 13 25.26 -25.81 6.25
C LEU A 13 25.68 -24.48 5.62
N LEU A 14 26.40 -23.65 6.35
CA LEU A 14 26.84 -22.33 5.89
C LEU A 14 27.98 -22.40 4.87
N GLU A 15 28.84 -23.44 4.94
CA GLU A 15 29.85 -23.74 3.92
C GLU A 15 29.24 -24.17 2.57
N THR A 16 27.97 -24.57 2.55
CA THR A 16 27.29 -24.94 1.31
C THR A 16 26.83 -23.69 0.56
N ASP A 17 27.36 -23.46 -0.64
CA ASP A 17 27.03 -22.30 -1.50
C ASP A 17 25.53 -22.10 -1.71
N GLU A 18 24.77 -23.19 -1.86
CA GLU A 18 23.32 -23.14 -2.05
C GLU A 18 22.58 -22.56 -0.83
N CYS A 19 23.14 -22.59 0.38
CA CYS A 19 22.54 -21.95 1.55
C CYS A 19 22.43 -20.43 1.34
N ALA A 20 23.52 -19.81 0.89
CA ALA A 20 23.57 -18.39 0.61
C ALA A 20 22.70 -18.01 -0.60
N LYS A 21 22.73 -18.81 -1.68
CA LYS A 21 21.85 -18.59 -2.84
C LYS A 21 20.39 -18.72 -2.45
N PHE A 22 20.02 -19.74 -1.68
CA PHE A 22 18.64 -19.93 -1.20
C PHE A 22 18.11 -18.69 -0.47
N LEU A 23 18.88 -18.13 0.47
CA LEU A 23 18.48 -16.91 1.17
C LEU A 23 18.34 -15.73 0.20
N CYS A 24 19.31 -15.54 -0.71
CA CYS A 24 19.27 -14.44 -1.68
C CYS A 24 18.08 -14.56 -2.65
N ARG A 25 17.73 -15.76 -3.10
CA ARG A 25 16.50 -16.02 -3.88
C ARG A 25 15.25 -15.64 -3.08
N LYS A 26 15.21 -15.95 -1.78
CA LYS A 26 14.09 -15.55 -0.91
C LYS A 26 13.96 -14.04 -0.75
N LEU A 27 15.09 -13.33 -0.61
CA LEU A 27 15.10 -11.87 -0.56
C LEU A 27 14.63 -11.27 -1.89
N TRP A 28 15.08 -11.82 -3.02
CA TRP A 28 14.61 -11.41 -4.35
C TRP A 28 13.09 -11.61 -4.52
N ILE A 29 12.58 -12.79 -4.19
CA ILE A 29 11.14 -13.10 -4.26
C ILE A 29 10.32 -12.16 -3.37
N TYR A 30 10.84 -11.79 -2.20
CA TYR A 30 10.14 -10.92 -1.26
C TYR A 30 10.11 -9.46 -1.71
N PHE A 31 11.23 -8.93 -2.23
CA PHE A 31 11.39 -7.51 -2.52
C PHE A 31 11.23 -7.12 -3.99
N VAL A 32 11.32 -8.07 -4.93
CA VAL A 32 11.36 -7.78 -6.37
C VAL A 32 10.31 -8.57 -7.12
N TYR A 33 10.55 -9.85 -7.44
CA TYR A 33 9.59 -10.66 -8.18
C TYR A 33 9.85 -12.16 -8.01
N TYR A 34 8.82 -12.99 -8.17
CA TYR A 34 8.95 -14.43 -7.92
C TYR A 34 9.66 -15.19 -9.05
N ASP A 35 9.64 -14.66 -10.28
CA ASP A 35 10.30 -15.27 -11.43
C ASP A 35 11.80 -15.00 -11.39
N ILE A 36 12.59 -16.06 -11.28
CA ILE A 36 14.06 -16.03 -11.24
C ILE A 36 14.56 -16.65 -12.53
N THR A 37 14.85 -15.79 -13.50
CA THR A 37 15.43 -16.21 -14.78
C THR A 37 16.91 -16.57 -14.63
N PRO A 38 17.53 -17.27 -15.60
CA PRO A 38 18.98 -17.52 -15.58
C PRO A 38 19.83 -16.24 -15.49
N ASP A 39 19.33 -15.13 -16.02
CA ASP A 39 19.98 -13.81 -15.93
C ASP A 39 19.96 -13.30 -14.48
N ILE A 40 18.81 -13.33 -13.81
CA ILE A 40 18.68 -12.95 -12.40
C ILE A 40 19.55 -13.85 -11.51
N GLU A 41 19.53 -15.16 -11.76
CA GLU A 41 20.34 -16.11 -10.99
C GLU A 41 21.83 -15.77 -11.08
N SER A 42 22.36 -15.59 -12.29
CA SER A 42 23.79 -15.39 -12.52
C SER A 42 24.27 -13.98 -12.15
N ASN A 43 23.46 -12.95 -12.42
CA ASN A 43 23.88 -11.55 -12.31
C ASN A 43 23.39 -10.87 -11.03
N VAL A 44 22.48 -11.48 -10.27
CA VAL A 44 21.98 -10.94 -9.00
C VAL A 44 22.18 -11.93 -7.86
N ILE A 45 21.59 -13.14 -7.95
CA ILE A 45 21.58 -14.08 -6.82
C ILE A 45 22.99 -14.55 -6.46
N GLU A 46 23.79 -14.94 -7.45
CA GLU A 46 25.16 -15.40 -7.20
C GLU A 46 26.06 -14.30 -6.59
N PRO A 47 26.12 -13.07 -7.13
CA PRO A 47 26.84 -11.97 -6.49
C PRO A 47 26.35 -11.62 -5.09
N LEU A 48 25.03 -11.62 -4.85
CA LEU A 48 24.47 -11.37 -3.52
C LEU A 48 24.86 -12.48 -2.53
N ALA A 49 24.90 -13.74 -2.98
CA ALA A 49 25.34 -14.86 -2.17
C ALA A 49 26.82 -14.77 -1.80
N GLU A 50 27.68 -14.27 -2.70
CA GLU A 50 29.07 -13.97 -2.39
C GLU A 50 29.22 -12.84 -1.36
N ILE A 51 28.40 -11.79 -1.45
CA ILE A 51 28.34 -10.72 -0.43
C ILE A 51 27.93 -11.32 0.91
N PHE A 52 26.86 -12.12 0.93
CA PHE A 52 26.35 -12.74 2.15
C PHE A 52 27.42 -13.60 2.84
N ARG A 53 28.15 -14.45 2.09
CA ARG A 53 29.14 -15.37 2.67
C ARG A 53 30.37 -14.71 3.29
N LYS A 54 30.64 -13.43 3.01
CA LYS A 54 31.80 -12.74 3.59
C LYS A 54 31.71 -12.63 5.11
N ASN A 55 30.51 -12.43 5.65
CA ASN A 55 30.29 -12.19 7.08
C ASN A 55 28.87 -12.56 7.57
N TYR A 56 28.05 -13.17 6.73
CA TYR A 56 26.64 -13.53 6.99
C TYR A 56 25.77 -12.34 7.41
N ASP A 57 26.07 -11.14 6.90
CA ASP A 57 25.31 -9.93 7.19
C ASP A 57 24.25 -9.65 6.12
N ILE A 58 22.98 -9.88 6.48
CA ILE A 58 21.82 -9.61 5.61
C ILE A 58 21.74 -8.13 5.23
N LYS A 59 22.20 -7.22 6.10
CA LYS A 59 22.14 -5.78 5.83
C LYS A 59 22.96 -5.40 4.60
N GLU A 60 24.13 -6.01 4.42
CA GLU A 60 25.00 -5.74 3.29
C GLU A 60 24.42 -6.32 1.98
N VAL A 61 23.76 -7.48 2.07
CA VAL A 61 23.00 -8.06 0.94
C VAL A 61 21.86 -7.14 0.52
N LEU A 62 21.05 -6.67 1.47
CA LEU A 62 19.93 -5.76 1.20
C LEU A 62 20.41 -4.43 0.63
N ARG A 63 21.52 -3.88 1.15
CA ARG A 63 22.13 -2.66 0.60
C ARG A 63 22.52 -2.86 -0.87
N ALA A 64 23.19 -3.96 -1.20
CA ALA A 64 23.58 -4.27 -2.56
C ALA A 64 22.34 -4.45 -3.48
N LEU A 65 21.32 -5.18 -3.04
CA LEU A 65 20.07 -5.35 -3.78
C LEU A 65 19.40 -4.00 -4.06
N PHE A 66 19.14 -3.18 -3.04
CA PHE A 66 18.43 -1.90 -3.15
C PHE A 66 19.22 -0.78 -3.83
N THR A 67 20.48 -1.01 -4.18
CA THR A 67 21.31 -0.08 -4.96
C THR A 67 21.69 -0.63 -6.34
N SER A 68 21.19 -1.82 -6.70
CA SER A 68 21.47 -2.44 -8.00
C SER A 68 20.58 -1.90 -9.11
N ASP A 69 21.11 -1.84 -10.33
CA ASP A 69 20.31 -1.48 -11.52
C ASP A 69 19.14 -2.44 -11.74
N TYR A 70 19.31 -3.72 -11.36
CA TYR A 70 18.27 -4.75 -11.45
C TYR A 70 17.04 -4.40 -10.63
N PHE A 71 17.22 -3.84 -9.43
CA PHE A 71 16.11 -3.44 -8.57
C PHE A 71 15.26 -2.33 -9.21
N PHE A 72 15.89 -1.42 -9.96
CA PHE A 72 15.21 -0.26 -10.58
C PHE A 72 14.81 -0.47 -12.05
N LYS A 73 14.91 -1.69 -12.59
CA LYS A 73 14.41 -1.97 -13.93
C LYS A 73 12.90 -1.75 -13.99
N SER A 74 12.42 -1.13 -15.07
CA SER A 74 11.01 -0.79 -15.23
C SER A 74 10.06 -1.99 -15.20
N GLU A 75 10.55 -3.17 -15.57
CA GLU A 75 9.80 -4.44 -15.52
C GLU A 75 9.49 -4.92 -14.10
N ASN A 76 10.20 -4.40 -13.09
CA ASN A 76 10.00 -4.76 -11.68
C ASN A 76 9.05 -3.79 -10.95
N PHE A 77 8.58 -2.70 -11.59
CA PHE A 77 7.61 -1.79 -10.98
C PHE A 77 6.18 -2.26 -11.19
N GLY A 78 5.39 -2.33 -10.11
CA GLY A 78 3.99 -2.73 -10.20
C GLY A 78 3.81 -4.18 -10.67
N CYS A 79 4.82 -5.03 -10.47
CA CYS A 79 4.81 -6.42 -10.95
C CYS A 79 4.17 -7.38 -9.93
N MET A 80 3.99 -6.96 -8.67
CA MET A 80 3.40 -7.77 -7.61
C MET A 80 2.07 -7.20 -7.13
N LEU A 81 1.19 -8.08 -6.62
CA LEU A 81 0.02 -7.62 -5.86
C LEU A 81 0.46 -7.19 -4.46
N LYS A 82 0.03 -6.00 -4.05
CA LYS A 82 0.20 -5.51 -2.67
C LYS A 82 -0.33 -6.56 -1.69
N SER A 83 0.47 -6.94 -0.69
CA SER A 83 -0.03 -7.75 0.41
C SER A 83 -1.17 -7.02 1.15
N PRO A 84 -2.04 -7.72 1.91
CA PRO A 84 -3.07 -7.05 2.71
C PRO A 84 -2.51 -5.97 3.64
N THR A 85 -1.29 -6.16 4.16
CA THR A 85 -0.60 -5.18 5.00
C THR A 85 -0.14 -3.98 4.18
N ASP A 86 0.52 -4.18 3.04
CA ASP A 86 1.00 -3.09 2.19
C ASP A 86 -0.17 -2.26 1.65
N PHE A 87 -1.25 -2.93 1.27
CA PHE A 87 -2.48 -2.29 0.84
C PHE A 87 -3.08 -1.42 1.95
N THR A 88 -3.27 -2.00 3.13
CA THR A 88 -3.95 -1.35 4.24
C THR A 88 -3.10 -0.21 4.81
N ILE A 89 -1.87 -0.49 5.23
CA ILE A 89 -0.99 0.48 5.86
C ILE A 89 -0.48 1.51 4.83
N GLY A 90 -0.22 1.09 3.60
CA GLY A 90 0.15 1.99 2.51
C GLY A 90 -0.94 3.03 2.24
N MET A 91 -2.21 2.62 2.20
CA MET A 91 -3.34 3.54 2.05
C MET A 91 -3.41 4.55 3.21
N LEU A 92 -3.33 4.07 4.45
CA LEU A 92 -3.38 4.93 5.64
C LEU A 92 -2.28 5.98 5.64
N ARG A 93 -1.07 5.61 5.22
CA ARG A 93 0.09 6.51 5.09
C ARG A 93 -0.08 7.49 3.95
N THR A 94 -0.52 7.02 2.79
CA THR A 94 -0.68 7.85 1.57
C THR A 94 -1.68 8.96 1.81
N PHE A 95 -2.84 8.64 2.40
CA PHE A 95 -3.88 9.62 2.73
C PHE A 95 -3.69 10.31 4.10
N GLN A 96 -2.55 10.07 4.76
CA GLN A 96 -2.16 10.71 6.02
C GLN A 96 -3.26 10.66 7.10
N LEU A 97 -3.86 9.49 7.30
CA LEU A 97 -4.97 9.37 8.25
C LEU A 97 -4.57 9.84 9.65
N PRO A 98 -5.40 10.64 10.33
CA PRO A 98 -5.09 11.21 11.65
C PRO A 98 -5.30 10.18 12.76
N ILE A 99 -4.54 9.09 12.72
CA ILE A 99 -4.55 8.08 13.79
C ILE A 99 -3.84 8.69 15.01
N PRO A 100 -4.52 8.82 16.17
CA PRO A 100 -3.93 9.42 17.34
C PRO A 100 -2.75 8.60 17.85
N LYS A 101 -1.69 9.27 18.30
CA LYS A 101 -0.56 8.61 18.97
C LYS A 101 -0.97 8.26 20.40
N PRO A 102 -0.66 7.07 20.92
CA PRO A 102 -1.04 6.68 22.28
C PRO A 102 -0.12 7.33 23.33
N ASP A 103 -0.13 8.66 23.42
CA ASP A 103 0.69 9.45 24.36
C ASP A 103 -0.02 9.74 25.69
N ASP A 104 -1.36 9.78 25.68
CA ASP A 104 -2.20 9.88 26.86
C ASP A 104 -3.34 8.86 26.87
N ALA A 105 -4.12 8.82 27.94
CA ALA A 105 -5.21 7.85 28.10
C ALA A 105 -6.34 8.03 27.08
N VAL A 106 -6.63 9.28 26.66
CA VAL A 106 -7.67 9.58 25.66
C VAL A 106 -7.25 9.06 24.30
N HIS A 107 -6.04 9.40 23.88
CA HIS A 107 -5.52 8.96 22.60
C HIS A 107 -5.21 7.46 22.57
N SER A 108 -4.80 6.85 23.69
CA SER A 108 -4.54 5.41 23.78
C SER A 108 -5.81 4.58 23.56
N ASP A 109 -6.93 4.98 24.15
CA ASP A 109 -8.23 4.30 23.98
C ASP A 109 -8.70 4.36 22.52
N LEU A 110 -8.64 5.53 21.89
CA LEU A 110 -9.03 5.69 20.49
C LEU A 110 -8.05 5.01 19.52
N ALA A 111 -6.74 5.11 19.76
CA ALA A 111 -5.71 4.45 18.97
C ALA A 111 -5.88 2.92 19.00
N TYR A 112 -6.15 2.35 20.17
CA TYR A 112 -6.35 0.91 20.33
C TYR A 112 -7.52 0.40 19.46
N VAL A 113 -8.67 1.08 19.51
CA VAL A 113 -9.83 0.70 18.69
C VAL A 113 -9.54 0.85 17.20
N ASN A 114 -8.92 1.95 16.78
CA ASN A 114 -8.54 2.16 15.38
C ASN A 114 -7.58 1.07 14.90
N PHE A 115 -6.51 0.77 15.65
CA PHE A 115 -5.55 -0.28 15.31
C PHE A 115 -6.19 -1.66 15.28
N SER A 116 -7.11 -1.96 16.20
CA SER A 116 -7.85 -3.22 16.19
C SER A 116 -8.70 -3.36 14.94
N GLN A 117 -9.44 -2.32 14.56
CA GLN A 117 -10.26 -2.31 13.34
C GLN A 117 -9.39 -2.45 12.07
N ILE A 118 -8.31 -1.69 11.98
CA ILE A 118 -7.34 -1.77 10.87
C ILE A 118 -6.75 -3.18 10.78
N ARG A 119 -6.25 -3.75 11.88
CA ARG A 119 -5.72 -5.12 11.92
C ARG A 119 -6.76 -6.14 11.45
N ASN A 120 -8.03 -5.99 11.85
CA ASN A 120 -9.09 -6.90 11.42
C ASN A 120 -9.29 -6.89 9.89
N TYR A 121 -9.10 -5.76 9.21
CA TYR A 121 -9.14 -5.73 7.74
C TYR A 121 -7.94 -6.46 7.12
N VAL A 122 -6.75 -6.31 7.70
CA VAL A 122 -5.54 -7.04 7.24
C VAL A 122 -5.74 -8.56 7.38
N ILE A 123 -6.31 -9.02 8.50
CA ILE A 123 -6.64 -10.43 8.76
C ILE A 123 -7.66 -10.95 7.77
N LYS A 124 -8.75 -10.20 7.53
CA LYS A 124 -9.78 -10.56 6.55
C LYS A 124 -9.23 -10.61 5.12
N GLY A 125 -8.19 -9.84 4.82
CA GLY A 125 -7.42 -9.93 3.59
C GLY A 125 -6.49 -11.16 3.52
N GLY A 126 -6.40 -11.98 4.56
CA GLY A 126 -5.61 -13.22 4.58
C GLY A 126 -4.20 -13.08 5.18
N PHE A 127 -3.90 -11.98 5.88
CA PHE A 127 -2.58 -11.76 6.48
C PHE A 127 -2.69 -11.39 7.97
N ASP A 128 -2.67 -12.37 8.87
CA ASP A 128 -2.53 -12.07 10.30
C ASP A 128 -1.05 -11.85 10.67
N VAL A 129 -0.65 -10.59 10.81
CA VAL A 129 0.73 -10.23 11.16
C VAL A 129 1.08 -10.79 12.53
N GLY A 130 2.09 -11.67 12.56
CA GLY A 130 2.56 -12.34 13.78
C GLY A 130 1.97 -13.72 14.00
N ASP A 131 1.01 -14.15 13.17
CA ASP A 131 0.39 -15.48 13.23
C ASP A 131 0.43 -16.16 11.84
N PRO A 132 1.62 -16.59 11.37
CA PRO A 132 1.73 -17.27 10.09
C PRO A 132 0.93 -18.58 10.07
N PRO A 133 0.38 -18.98 8.92
CA PRO A 133 -0.51 -20.15 8.84
C PRO A 133 0.18 -21.48 9.18
N ASN A 134 1.51 -21.56 9.03
CA ASN A 134 2.33 -22.70 9.41
C ASN A 134 3.81 -22.31 9.51
N VAL A 135 4.66 -23.28 9.85
CA VAL A 135 6.12 -23.09 10.03
C VAL A 135 6.87 -22.64 8.76
N ALA A 136 6.29 -22.79 7.57
CA ALA A 136 6.85 -22.28 6.31
C ALA A 136 6.51 -20.81 6.05
N GLY A 137 5.65 -20.20 6.87
CA GLY A 137 5.21 -18.81 6.71
C GLY A 137 4.07 -18.65 5.70
N TRP A 138 4.02 -17.49 5.04
CA TRP A 138 2.95 -17.15 4.10
C TRP A 138 3.21 -17.74 2.70
N PRO A 139 2.23 -18.45 2.11
CA PRO A 139 2.32 -19.02 0.76
C PRO A 139 2.84 -18.08 -0.31
N ALA A 140 2.54 -16.79 -0.20
CA ALA A 140 2.94 -15.78 -1.18
C ALA A 140 4.45 -15.72 -1.46
N TYR A 141 5.29 -16.17 -0.54
CA TYR A 141 6.75 -16.06 -0.63
C TYR A 141 7.46 -17.39 -0.90
N TYR A 142 6.72 -18.47 -1.17
CA TYR A 142 7.31 -19.77 -1.48
C TYR A 142 6.46 -20.72 -2.31
N GLN A 143 5.14 -20.55 -2.37
CA GLN A 143 4.24 -21.53 -2.95
C GLN A 143 4.02 -21.26 -4.45
N ALA A 144 4.76 -21.99 -5.27
CA ALA A 144 4.50 -22.06 -6.70
C ALA A 144 3.18 -22.81 -6.99
N PRO A 145 2.46 -22.47 -8.08
CA PRO A 145 2.75 -21.36 -9.01
C PRO A 145 2.20 -20.00 -8.55
N VAL A 146 1.57 -19.91 -7.38
CA VAL A 146 0.66 -18.81 -7.04
C VAL A 146 1.37 -17.56 -6.49
N PHE A 147 2.35 -17.72 -5.57
CA PHE A 147 3.08 -16.59 -4.97
C PHE A 147 2.16 -15.41 -4.55
N HIS A 148 2.53 -14.16 -4.84
CA HIS A 148 1.78 -12.96 -4.45
C HIS A 148 0.33 -12.93 -4.98
N GLU A 149 0.01 -13.73 -6.01
CA GLU A 149 -1.34 -13.79 -6.57
C GLU A 149 -2.35 -14.33 -5.53
N CYS A 150 -1.90 -15.06 -4.51
CA CYS A 150 -2.77 -15.55 -3.44
C CYS A 150 -3.34 -14.42 -2.57
N TRP A 151 -2.82 -13.19 -2.68
CA TRP A 151 -3.32 -12.04 -1.94
C TRP A 151 -4.65 -11.50 -2.48
N LEU A 152 -5.10 -11.98 -3.64
CA LEU A 152 -6.35 -11.52 -4.23
C LEU A 152 -7.11 -12.68 -4.89
N ASP A 153 -8.26 -12.99 -4.32
CA ASP A 153 -9.20 -13.98 -4.82
C ASP A 153 -10.65 -13.49 -4.65
N THR A 154 -11.61 -14.34 -4.97
CA THR A 154 -13.05 -14.03 -4.84
C THR A 154 -13.50 -13.75 -3.40
N THR A 155 -12.71 -14.11 -2.39
CA THR A 155 -13.04 -13.93 -0.97
C THR A 155 -12.38 -12.70 -0.37
N THR A 156 -11.14 -12.40 -0.77
CA THR A 156 -10.32 -11.31 -0.22
C THR A 156 -10.49 -9.99 -0.98
N TYR A 157 -10.86 -10.02 -2.27
CA TYR A 157 -11.15 -8.80 -3.03
C TYR A 157 -12.32 -7.98 -2.43
N PRO A 158 -13.47 -8.57 -2.05
CA PRO A 158 -14.53 -7.84 -1.37
C PRO A 158 -14.06 -7.16 -0.08
N GLU A 159 -13.16 -7.79 0.68
CA GLU A 159 -12.65 -7.22 1.94
C GLU A 159 -11.74 -6.02 1.72
N ARG A 160 -10.92 -6.04 0.65
CA ARG A 160 -10.16 -4.85 0.24
C ARG A 160 -11.08 -3.70 -0.13
N LYS A 161 -12.13 -3.99 -0.91
CA LYS A 161 -13.16 -3.01 -1.26
C LYS A 161 -13.83 -2.43 -0.02
N ASN A 162 -14.27 -3.30 0.88
CA ASN A 162 -14.89 -2.90 2.14
C ASN A 162 -13.94 -2.01 2.95
N PHE A 163 -12.64 -2.27 2.96
CA PHE A 163 -11.67 -1.45 3.69
C PHE A 163 -11.57 -0.03 3.12
N PHE A 164 -11.31 0.10 1.82
CA PHE A 164 -11.09 1.43 1.23
C PHE A 164 -12.40 2.25 1.20
N GLU A 165 -13.56 1.62 1.02
CA GLU A 165 -14.86 2.30 1.17
C GLU A 165 -15.15 2.64 2.64
N ALA A 166 -14.78 1.78 3.59
CA ALA A 166 -15.00 2.04 5.00
C ALA A 166 -14.23 3.27 5.47
N VAL A 167 -12.95 3.36 5.10
CA VAL A 167 -12.08 4.48 5.47
C VAL A 167 -12.40 5.72 4.63
N GLY A 168 -12.58 5.54 3.33
CA GLY A 168 -12.73 6.62 2.36
C GLY A 168 -14.14 7.15 2.18
N LYS A 169 -15.18 6.54 2.73
CA LYS A 169 -16.56 7.02 2.59
C LYS A 169 -17.36 7.03 3.88
N SER A 170 -17.42 5.91 4.61
CA SER A 170 -18.25 5.85 5.84
C SER A 170 -17.54 6.35 7.09
N GLY A 171 -16.21 6.26 7.11
CA GLY A 171 -15.34 6.35 8.27
C GLY A 171 -15.33 5.07 9.11
N LEU A 172 -14.18 4.75 9.73
CA LEU A 172 -14.09 3.75 10.79
C LEU A 172 -14.61 4.37 12.09
N ASN A 173 -15.70 3.82 12.60
CA ASN A 173 -16.37 4.34 13.79
C ASN A 173 -15.89 3.60 15.05
N SER A 174 -15.42 4.34 16.05
CA SER A 174 -14.99 3.79 17.34
C SER A 174 -16.12 3.13 18.15
N GLY A 175 -17.37 3.41 17.81
CA GLY A 175 -18.57 2.87 18.45
C GLY A 175 -18.76 3.36 19.88
N ASN A 176 -19.51 2.59 20.67
CA ASN A 176 -19.83 2.91 22.06
C ASN A 176 -19.03 2.08 23.09
N SER A 177 -18.19 1.14 22.62
CA SER A 177 -17.45 0.20 23.46
C SER A 177 -16.07 0.70 23.90
N VAL A 178 -15.74 1.95 23.59
CA VAL A 178 -14.54 2.66 24.11
C VAL A 178 -14.70 3.00 25.60
N PHE A 179 -13.57 3.13 26.30
CA PHE A 179 -13.57 3.41 27.74
C PHE A 179 -13.98 4.85 28.06
N LEU A 180 -13.63 5.81 27.20
CA LEU A 180 -13.86 7.23 27.44
C LEU A 180 -15.02 7.76 26.61
N ASP A 181 -15.93 8.52 27.25
CA ASP A 181 -17.11 9.07 26.59
C ASP A 181 -16.76 10.00 25.42
N ALA A 182 -15.68 10.78 25.54
CA ALA A 182 -15.20 11.67 24.48
C ALA A 182 -14.81 10.93 23.19
N ASN A 183 -14.43 9.65 23.32
CA ASN A 183 -14.01 8.80 22.19
C ASN A 183 -15.17 8.05 21.54
N LYS A 184 -16.40 8.14 22.09
CA LYS A 184 -17.55 7.42 21.53
C LYS A 184 -17.97 8.04 20.20
N ASN A 185 -18.26 7.17 19.22
CA ASN A 185 -18.73 7.54 17.89
C ASN A 185 -17.79 8.47 17.09
N GLN A 186 -16.50 8.47 17.42
CA GLN A 186 -15.49 9.16 16.64
C GLN A 186 -15.26 8.42 15.32
N LYS A 187 -15.07 9.17 14.25
CA LYS A 187 -14.87 8.63 12.91
C LYS A 187 -13.46 8.92 12.42
N LEU A 188 -12.73 7.87 12.08
CA LEU A 188 -11.49 7.97 11.33
C LEU A 188 -11.82 7.84 9.83
N THR A 189 -11.65 8.94 9.08
CA THR A 189 -11.95 8.97 7.64
C THR A 189 -10.93 9.85 6.90
N ILE A 190 -10.89 9.73 5.58
CA ILE A 190 -10.04 10.56 4.73
C ILE A 190 -10.69 11.94 4.54
N ASP A 191 -9.92 13.00 4.77
CA ASP A 191 -10.27 14.34 4.32
C ASP A 191 -9.62 14.58 2.94
N TYR A 192 -10.35 14.24 1.87
CA TYR A 192 -9.82 14.38 0.51
C TYR A 192 -9.55 15.81 0.10
N VAL A 193 -10.27 16.79 0.66
CA VAL A 193 -10.02 18.20 0.38
C VAL A 193 -8.66 18.59 0.96
N SER A 194 -8.42 18.27 2.23
CA SER A 194 -7.14 18.57 2.89
C SER A 194 -5.98 17.76 2.30
N PHE A 195 -6.24 16.55 1.81
CA PHE A 195 -5.27 15.76 1.06
C PHE A 195 -4.89 16.43 -0.26
N VAL A 196 -5.87 16.78 -1.10
CA VAL A 196 -5.66 17.42 -2.41
C VAL A 196 -5.03 18.80 -2.30
N LYS A 197 -5.29 19.56 -1.24
CA LYS A 197 -4.63 20.86 -1.00
C LYS A 197 -3.10 20.79 -0.93
N GLN A 198 -2.53 19.60 -0.75
CA GLN A 198 -1.09 19.40 -0.71
C GLN A 198 -0.47 19.25 -2.10
N PHE A 199 -1.30 19.07 -3.13
CA PHE A 199 -0.87 18.93 -4.51
C PHE A 199 -0.40 20.28 -5.07
N ALA A 200 0.38 20.25 -6.14
CA ALA A 200 0.98 21.47 -6.69
C ALA A 200 -0.05 22.42 -7.30
N HIS A 201 -0.97 21.88 -8.10
CA HIS A 201 -2.00 22.63 -8.84
C HIS A 201 -3.38 21.95 -8.75
N PRO A 202 -3.96 21.83 -7.55
CA PRO A 202 -5.22 21.12 -7.37
C PRO A 202 -6.42 21.79 -8.06
N GLU A 203 -6.30 23.06 -8.43
CA GLU A 203 -7.30 23.81 -9.21
C GLU A 203 -7.30 23.47 -10.70
N ASP A 204 -6.21 22.89 -11.23
CA ASP A 204 -6.16 22.39 -12.60
C ASP A 204 -6.57 20.90 -12.60
N PRO A 205 -7.68 20.54 -13.25
CA PRO A 205 -8.17 19.16 -13.22
C PRO A 205 -7.25 18.18 -13.96
N ASN A 206 -6.37 18.64 -14.86
CA ASN A 206 -5.40 17.78 -15.54
C ASN A 206 -4.22 17.47 -14.63
N GLU A 207 -3.66 18.50 -13.98
CA GLU A 207 -2.56 18.33 -13.02
C GLU A 207 -2.98 17.51 -11.81
N LEU A 208 -4.19 17.76 -11.27
CA LEU A 208 -4.75 16.97 -10.17
C LEU A 208 -4.85 15.48 -10.51
N ILE A 209 -5.33 15.14 -11.71
CA ILE A 209 -5.43 13.75 -12.16
C ILE A 209 -4.05 13.13 -12.37
N ASN A 210 -3.11 13.86 -12.96
CA ASN A 210 -1.75 13.38 -13.16
C ASN A 210 -1.06 13.06 -11.84
N GLU A 211 -1.06 14.01 -10.90
CA GLU A 211 -0.43 13.85 -9.59
C GLU A 211 -1.12 12.74 -8.76
N ALA A 212 -2.45 12.66 -8.81
CA ALA A 212 -3.19 11.58 -8.13
C ALA A 212 -2.83 10.19 -8.66
N ILE A 213 -2.71 10.04 -9.98
CA ILE A 213 -2.36 8.75 -10.61
C ILE A 213 -0.91 8.39 -10.32
N GLU A 214 0.02 9.35 -10.45
CA GLU A 214 1.44 9.13 -10.17
C GLU A 214 1.68 8.69 -8.73
N LEU A 215 0.90 9.24 -7.78
CA LEU A 215 0.98 8.87 -6.38
C LEU A 215 0.37 7.50 -6.06
N LEU A 216 -0.74 7.14 -6.72
CA LEU A 216 -1.56 5.98 -6.32
C LEU A 216 -1.27 4.71 -7.13
N PHE A 217 -0.96 4.83 -8.41
CA PHE A 217 -0.89 3.68 -9.31
C PHE A 217 0.53 3.13 -9.41
N GLY A 218 0.68 1.81 -9.36
CA GLY A 218 1.97 1.15 -9.58
C GLY A 218 2.47 1.20 -11.02
N VAL A 219 1.58 1.55 -11.96
CA VAL A 219 1.86 1.63 -13.40
C VAL A 219 1.12 2.81 -14.03
N SER A 220 1.69 3.39 -15.09
CA SER A 220 1.08 4.49 -15.82
C SER A 220 -0.16 4.05 -16.61
N ILE A 221 -1.15 4.93 -16.72
CA ILE A 221 -2.30 4.77 -17.62
C ILE A 221 -2.28 5.78 -18.77
N SER A 222 -2.96 5.44 -19.86
CA SER A 222 -3.02 6.29 -21.07
C SER A 222 -3.74 7.61 -20.84
N ASP A 223 -3.37 8.64 -21.60
CA ASP A 223 -3.99 9.97 -21.54
C ASP A 223 -5.49 9.95 -21.85
N ALA A 224 -5.94 8.99 -22.67
CA ALA A 224 -7.36 8.79 -22.95
C ALA A 224 -8.13 8.36 -21.69
N VAL A 225 -7.57 7.45 -20.88
CA VAL A 225 -8.17 7.02 -19.61
C VAL A 225 -8.14 8.17 -18.60
N LYS A 226 -7.02 8.91 -18.50
CA LYS A 226 -6.93 10.11 -17.65
C LYS A 226 -8.01 11.13 -17.99
N SER A 227 -8.21 11.40 -19.28
CA SER A 227 -9.24 12.33 -19.77
C SER A 227 -10.66 11.86 -19.42
N GLN A 228 -10.92 10.55 -19.49
CA GLN A 228 -12.21 9.97 -19.12
C GLN A 228 -12.47 10.09 -17.61
N ILE A 229 -11.47 9.81 -16.76
CA ILE A 229 -11.57 9.96 -15.31
C ILE A 229 -11.85 11.42 -14.97
N LYS A 230 -11.06 12.36 -15.53
CA LYS A 230 -11.25 13.81 -15.37
C LYS A 230 -12.70 14.21 -15.68
N THR A 231 -13.16 13.84 -16.89
CA THR A 231 -14.50 14.20 -17.37
C THR A 231 -15.60 13.66 -16.45
N THR A 232 -15.44 12.42 -15.98
CA THR A 232 -16.45 11.74 -15.16
C THR A 232 -16.54 12.32 -13.75
N TYR A 233 -15.40 12.51 -13.08
CA TYR A 233 -15.38 12.79 -11.63
C TYR A 233 -15.16 14.27 -11.29
N LEU A 234 -14.45 15.03 -12.13
CA LEU A 234 -14.17 16.45 -11.87
C LEU A 234 -15.04 17.37 -12.72
N LEU A 235 -15.40 16.97 -13.93
CA LEU A 235 -16.22 17.80 -14.83
C LEU A 235 -17.69 17.37 -14.88
N LEU A 236 -18.07 16.27 -14.22
CA LEU A 236 -19.43 15.75 -14.18
C LEU A 236 -20.07 15.60 -15.60
N GLY A 237 -19.26 15.15 -16.56
CA GLY A 237 -19.66 14.97 -17.96
C GLY A 237 -19.52 16.22 -18.84
N GLN A 238 -19.10 17.36 -18.29
CA GLN A 238 -18.83 18.58 -19.05
C GLN A 238 -17.46 18.52 -19.75
N SER A 239 -17.26 19.38 -20.76
CA SER A 239 -16.05 19.37 -21.60
C SER A 239 -14.98 20.38 -21.19
N SER A 240 -15.34 21.39 -20.40
CA SER A 240 -14.44 22.53 -20.09
C SER A 240 -13.87 22.43 -18.69
N ASP A 241 -12.58 22.73 -18.54
CA ASP A 241 -11.88 22.55 -17.27
C ASP A 241 -12.32 23.57 -16.18
N TYR A 242 -12.85 24.73 -16.59
CA TYR A 242 -13.32 25.76 -15.65
C TYR A 242 -14.42 25.27 -14.69
N TYR A 243 -15.18 24.22 -15.07
CA TYR A 243 -16.20 23.63 -14.19
C TYR A 243 -15.59 23.11 -12.88
N TRP A 244 -14.40 22.49 -12.95
CA TRP A 244 -13.67 22.09 -11.76
C TRP A 244 -12.98 23.29 -11.12
N THR A 245 -12.23 24.06 -11.91
CA THR A 245 -11.39 25.16 -11.39
C THR A 245 -12.20 26.17 -10.59
N ASP A 246 -13.33 26.64 -11.12
CA ASP A 246 -14.18 27.61 -10.44
C ASP A 246 -14.80 27.02 -9.18
N ALA A 247 -15.36 25.80 -9.27
CA ALA A 247 -16.00 25.14 -8.14
C ALA A 247 -15.01 24.89 -6.99
N TYR A 248 -13.80 24.41 -7.32
CA TYR A 248 -12.72 24.18 -6.36
C TYR A 248 -12.30 25.49 -5.68
N GLN A 249 -12.01 26.54 -6.47
CA GLN A 249 -11.56 27.83 -5.93
C GLN A 249 -12.62 28.48 -5.03
N ILE A 250 -13.90 28.43 -5.42
CA ILE A 250 -15.02 28.91 -4.59
C ILE A 250 -15.08 28.13 -3.28
N PHE A 251 -14.98 26.79 -3.33
CA PHE A 251 -15.05 25.94 -2.13
C PHE A 251 -13.86 26.15 -1.19
N ILE A 252 -12.64 26.31 -1.71
CA ILE A 252 -11.47 26.60 -0.89
C ILE A 252 -11.56 27.99 -0.24
N GLY A 253 -12.07 28.98 -0.98
CA GLY A 253 -12.28 30.34 -0.48
C GLY A 253 -13.37 30.43 0.60
N ASP A 254 -14.44 29.64 0.46
CA ASP A 254 -15.52 29.52 1.44
C ASP A 254 -16.06 28.07 1.51
N PRO A 255 -15.56 27.25 2.45
CA PRO A 255 -16.06 25.88 2.63
C PRO A 255 -17.53 25.80 3.07
N SER A 256 -18.14 26.93 3.48
CA SER A 256 -19.56 27.06 3.82
C SER A 256 -20.41 27.65 2.70
N THR A 257 -19.83 27.84 1.51
CA THR A 257 -20.45 28.43 0.32
C THR A 257 -21.82 27.84 0.03
N SER A 258 -22.75 28.66 -0.46
CA SER A 258 -24.06 28.22 -0.94
C SER A 258 -24.06 27.74 -2.39
N ASP A 259 -22.98 27.96 -3.13
CA ASP A 259 -22.87 27.66 -4.56
C ASP A 259 -23.12 26.17 -4.87
N PRO A 260 -24.05 25.85 -5.80
CA PRO A 260 -24.43 24.46 -6.07
C PRO A 260 -23.31 23.55 -6.55
N GLU A 261 -22.34 24.07 -7.30
CA GLU A 261 -21.25 23.26 -7.86
C GLU A 261 -20.09 23.18 -6.86
N ALA A 262 -19.71 24.30 -6.23
CA ALA A 262 -18.65 24.31 -5.22
C ALA A 262 -18.97 23.39 -4.01
N LYS A 263 -20.23 23.32 -3.58
CA LYS A 263 -20.66 22.39 -2.51
C LYS A 263 -20.41 20.91 -2.82
N ARG A 264 -20.28 20.54 -4.09
CA ARG A 264 -20.06 19.14 -4.51
C ARG A 264 -18.59 18.74 -4.47
N VAL A 265 -17.66 19.68 -4.37
CA VAL A 265 -16.21 19.42 -4.39
C VAL A 265 -15.79 18.29 -3.43
N PRO A 266 -16.23 18.24 -2.15
CA PRO A 266 -15.88 17.13 -1.27
C PRO A 266 -16.36 15.77 -1.78
N SER A 267 -17.59 15.67 -2.27
CA SER A 267 -18.13 14.42 -2.83
C SER A 267 -17.46 14.02 -4.15
N MET A 268 -17.12 15.00 -5.00
CA MET A 268 -16.41 14.75 -6.26
C MET A 268 -15.03 14.16 -6.01
N LEU A 269 -14.28 14.74 -5.06
CA LEU A 269 -12.98 14.20 -4.65
C LEU A 269 -13.12 12.82 -4.01
N GLN A 270 -14.10 12.63 -3.11
CA GLN A 270 -14.37 11.32 -2.53
C GLN A 270 -14.63 10.26 -3.61
N ASP A 271 -15.52 10.54 -4.56
CA ASP A 271 -15.88 9.58 -5.60
C ASP A 271 -14.71 9.33 -6.57
N LEU A 272 -13.91 10.36 -6.89
CA LEU A 272 -12.67 10.22 -7.65
C LEU A 272 -11.69 9.26 -6.95
N PHE A 273 -11.35 9.51 -5.70
CA PHE A 273 -10.33 8.71 -5.02
C PHE A 273 -10.82 7.30 -4.68
N ILE A 274 -12.11 7.11 -4.38
CA ILE A 274 -12.71 5.78 -4.25
C ILE A 274 -12.61 5.02 -5.57
N TYR A 275 -12.85 5.68 -6.71
CA TYR A 275 -12.66 5.06 -8.01
C TYR A 275 -11.19 4.67 -8.25
N LEU A 276 -10.25 5.59 -8.00
CA LEU A 276 -8.82 5.31 -8.17
C LEU A 276 -8.37 4.13 -7.28
N GLN A 277 -8.83 4.05 -6.03
CA GLN A 277 -8.55 2.94 -5.11
C GLN A 277 -9.16 1.60 -5.57
N SER A 278 -10.18 1.63 -6.44
CA SER A 278 -10.80 0.43 -7.01
C SER A 278 -10.13 -0.04 -8.31
N ALA A 279 -9.27 0.79 -8.91
CA ALA A 279 -8.59 0.48 -10.16
C ALA A 279 -7.52 -0.60 -9.95
N ALA A 280 -7.34 -1.50 -10.93
CA ALA A 280 -6.40 -2.62 -10.82
C ALA A 280 -4.96 -2.15 -10.56
N GLU A 281 -4.58 -1.03 -11.16
CA GLU A 281 -3.27 -0.39 -11.04
C GLU A 281 -2.95 0.05 -9.61
N TYR A 282 -3.96 0.36 -8.79
CA TYR A 282 -3.79 0.67 -7.37
C TYR A 282 -3.45 -0.57 -6.53
N HIS A 283 -3.78 -1.77 -6.99
CA HIS A 283 -3.51 -3.00 -6.24
C HIS A 283 -2.09 -3.56 -6.45
N LEU A 284 -1.31 -2.95 -7.34
CA LEU A 284 0.04 -3.37 -7.71
C LEU A 284 1.13 -2.61 -6.92
N CYS A 285 2.26 -3.24 -6.63
CA CYS A 285 3.47 -2.62 -6.07
C CYS A 285 4.72 -3.07 -6.83
#